data_AF-A0A852H678-F1
#
_entry.id   AF-A0A852H678-F1
#
_cell.length_a   1.000
_cell.length_b   1.000
_cell.length_c   1.000
_cell.angle_alpha   90.00
_cell.angle_beta   90.00
_cell.angle_gamma   90.00
#
_symmetry.space_group_name_H-M   'P 1'
#
loop_
_entity.id
_entity.type
_entity.pdbx_description
1 polymer ?
#
loop_
_entity_poly.entity_id
_entity_poly.type
_entity_poly.pdbx_seq_one_letter_code
_entity_poly.pdbx_strand_id
1 'polypeptide(L)'
;MAAPGVEARALFAEGVRAVLGGWAALQLAVAQGFGGPQGPEKAAWLSSALLDFFTQNADLEQEEVEDFLAEVMDNEFDTVVEDGSLQQVSRELVTLFARARGGDVGGVGAALGALARRGPAL
;
A
#
# COMPACT_ATOMS: atom_id res chain seq x y z
N MET A 1 11.48 13.31 -22.28
CA MET A 1 11.97 12.12 -21.54
C MET A 1 11.66 12.37 -20.08
N ALA A 2 10.72 11.61 -19.50
CA ALA A 2 10.49 11.68 -18.06
C ALA A 2 11.77 11.21 -17.35
N ALA A 3 12.21 11.92 -16.31
CA ALA A 3 13.34 11.47 -15.53
C ALA A 3 13.01 10.10 -14.91
N PRO A 4 13.95 9.15 -14.84
CA PRO A 4 13.70 7.79 -14.33
C PRO A 4 13.07 7.76 -12.93
N GLY A 5 13.32 8.79 -12.10
CA GLY A 5 12.70 8.93 -10.78
C GLY A 5 11.20 9.24 -10.80
N VAL A 6 10.68 9.89 -11.84
CA VAL A 6 9.23 10.19 -11.97
C VAL A 6 8.45 8.92 -12.33
N GLU A 7 9.02 8.08 -13.19
CA GLU A 7 8.42 6.81 -13.62
C GLU A 7 8.40 5.80 -12.47
N ALA A 8 9.51 5.69 -11.73
CA ALA A 8 9.59 4.86 -10.53
C ALA A 8 8.54 5.25 -9.48
N ARG A 9 8.33 6.56 -9.25
CA ARG A 9 7.32 7.06 -8.30
C ARG A 9 5.90 6.76 -8.77
N ALA A 10 5.61 6.89 -10.06
CA ALA A 10 4.30 6.58 -10.63
C ALA A 10 3.97 5.08 -10.48
N LEU A 11 4.92 4.20 -10.82
CA LEU A 11 4.77 2.76 -10.65
C LEU A 11 4.64 2.36 -9.18
N PHE A 12 5.39 3.02 -8.29
CA PHE A 12 5.24 2.80 -6.85
C PHE A 12 3.85 3.22 -6.36
N ALA A 13 3.33 4.36 -6.81
CA ALA A 13 1.97 4.81 -6.50
C ALA A 13 0.90 3.81 -6.96
N GLU A 14 1.08 3.26 -8.15
CA GLU A 14 0.21 2.20 -8.66
C GLU A 14 0.34 0.92 -7.82
N GLY A 15 1.55 0.61 -7.36
CA GLY A 15 1.86 -0.55 -6.52
C GLY A 15 1.17 -0.47 -5.17
N VAL A 16 1.29 0.67 -4.50
CA VAL A 16 0.60 0.95 -3.23
C VAL A 16 -0.90 0.74 -3.39
N ARG A 17 -1.50 1.33 -4.44
CA ARG A 17 -2.95 1.19 -4.71
C ARG A 17 -3.35 -0.26 -4.97
N ALA A 18 -2.56 -1.00 -5.73
CA ALA A 18 -2.83 -2.41 -6.03
C ALA A 18 -2.73 -3.29 -4.78
N VAL A 19 -1.72 -3.07 -3.93
CA VAL A 19 -1.54 -3.79 -2.66
C VAL A 19 -2.72 -3.51 -1.71
N LEU A 20 -3.07 -2.23 -1.51
CA LEU A 20 -4.21 -1.85 -0.66
C LEU A 20 -5.55 -2.35 -1.23
N GLY A 21 -5.73 -2.31 -2.55
CA GLY A 21 -6.92 -2.83 -3.21
C GLY A 21 -7.08 -4.34 -3.05
N GLY A 22 -5.97 -5.08 -2.98
CA GLY A 22 -5.96 -6.52 -2.71
C GLY A 22 -5.97 -6.90 -1.23
N TRP A 23 -5.87 -5.93 -0.32
CA TRP A 23 -5.80 -6.20 1.11
C TRP A 23 -7.20 -6.47 1.68
N ALA A 24 -7.49 -7.75 1.92
CA ALA A 24 -8.80 -8.20 2.36
C ALA A 24 -9.27 -7.54 3.67
N ALA A 25 -8.36 -7.28 4.62
CA ALA A 25 -8.72 -6.65 5.89
C ALA A 25 -9.25 -5.21 5.67
N LEU A 26 -8.59 -4.41 4.83
CA LEU A 26 -9.04 -3.07 4.47
C LEU A 26 -10.36 -3.10 3.70
N GLN A 27 -10.48 -3.98 2.71
CA GLN A 27 -11.73 -4.13 1.94
C GLN A 27 -12.89 -4.55 2.84
N LEU A 28 -12.66 -5.46 3.78
CA LEU A 28 -13.65 -5.89 4.75
C LEU A 28 -14.02 -4.75 5.70
N ALA A 29 -13.06 -3.99 6.22
CA ALA A 29 -13.32 -2.85 7.09
C ALA A 29 -14.23 -1.82 6.40
N VAL A 30 -13.90 -1.45 5.16
CA VAL A 30 -14.72 -0.55 4.34
C VAL A 30 -16.12 -1.14 4.07
N ALA A 31 -16.20 -2.41 3.69
CA ALA A 31 -17.46 -3.08 3.36
C ALA A 31 -18.39 -3.26 4.57
N GLN A 32 -17.83 -3.50 5.76
CA GLN A 32 -18.57 -3.61 7.02
C GLN A 32 -18.93 -2.24 7.62
N GLY A 33 -18.41 -1.14 7.05
CA GLY A 33 -18.61 0.22 7.56
C GLY A 33 -17.76 0.56 8.79
N PHE A 34 -16.71 -0.23 9.06
CA PHE A 34 -15.71 0.11 10.05
C PHE A 34 -14.91 1.32 9.51
N GLY A 35 -14.84 2.40 10.30
CA GLY A 35 -14.38 3.73 9.83
C GLY A 35 -15.49 4.68 9.35
N GLY A 36 -16.75 4.25 9.41
CA GLY A 36 -17.92 5.10 9.16
C GLY A 36 -18.18 5.37 7.67
N PRO A 37 -19.05 6.34 7.34
CA PRO A 37 -19.45 6.62 5.96
C PRO A 37 -18.30 7.08 5.04
N GLN A 38 -17.15 7.43 5.63
CA GLN A 38 -15.95 7.88 4.94
C GLN A 38 -14.92 6.76 4.69
N GLY A 39 -15.25 5.49 4.96
CA GLY A 39 -14.33 4.35 4.74
C GLY A 39 -13.63 4.36 3.36
N PRO A 40 -14.34 4.53 2.23
CA PRO A 40 -13.71 4.61 0.91
C PRO A 40 -12.77 5.81 0.73
N GLU A 41 -13.13 6.98 1.29
CA GLU A 41 -12.27 8.17 1.28
C GLU A 41 -11.01 7.96 2.10
N LYS A 42 -11.12 7.33 3.28
CA LYS A 42 -9.99 6.96 4.14
C LYS A 42 -9.05 5.99 3.45
N ALA A 43 -9.57 5.01 2.70
CA ALA A 43 -8.75 4.07 1.94
C ALA A 43 -7.97 4.77 0.80
N ALA A 44 -8.61 5.73 0.11
CA ALA A 44 -7.95 6.55 -0.90
C ALA A 44 -6.89 7.49 -0.28
N TRP A 45 -7.18 8.05 0.90
CA TRP A 45 -6.24 8.83 1.68
C TRP A 45 -5.03 8.01 2.13
N LEU A 46 -5.23 6.79 2.64
CA LEU A 46 -4.15 5.88 3.06
C LEU A 46 -3.15 5.61 1.95
N SER A 47 -3.63 5.43 0.71
CA SER A 47 -2.76 5.28 -0.46
C SER A 47 -1.81 6.47 -0.64
N SER A 48 -2.32 7.68 -0.41
CA SER A 48 -1.54 8.92 -0.53
C SER A 48 -0.62 9.12 0.68
N ALA A 49 -1.10 8.81 1.88
CA ALA A 49 -0.32 8.89 3.10
C ALA A 49 0.90 7.94 3.07
N LEU A 50 0.72 6.70 2.59
CA LEU A 50 1.84 5.79 2.37
C LEU A 50 2.84 6.35 1.36
N LEU A 51 2.36 6.91 0.24
CA LEU A 51 3.26 7.51 -0.75
C LEU A 51 4.11 8.62 -0.16
N ASP A 52 3.53 9.50 0.65
CA ASP A 52 4.26 10.54 1.35
C ASP A 52 5.17 9.97 2.44
N PHE A 53 4.76 8.93 3.14
CA PHE A 53 5.57 8.24 4.16
C PHE A 53 6.86 7.66 3.56
N PHE A 54 6.75 6.94 2.44
CA PHE A 54 7.89 6.41 1.68
C PHE A 54 8.71 7.49 0.96
N THR A 55 8.09 8.61 0.57
CA THR A 55 8.84 9.71 -0.07
C THR A 55 9.68 10.48 0.97
N GLN A 56 9.18 10.62 2.19
CA GLN A 56 9.87 11.34 3.27
C GLN A 56 10.93 10.48 3.97
N ASN A 57 10.72 9.17 4.04
CA ASN A 57 11.63 8.24 4.71
C ASN A 57 12.26 7.31 3.67
N ALA A 58 13.55 7.52 3.43
CA ALA A 58 14.28 6.74 2.44
C ALA A 58 14.45 5.28 2.88
N ASP A 59 14.65 5.01 4.16
CA ASP A 59 15.06 3.68 4.64
C ASP A 59 14.05 3.08 5.59
N LEU A 60 12.80 3.00 5.12
CA LEU A 60 11.71 2.36 5.86
C LEU A 60 11.89 0.85 5.92
N GLU A 61 11.82 0.31 7.13
CA GLU A 61 11.80 -1.11 7.41
C GLU A 61 10.37 -1.67 7.38
N GLN A 62 10.26 -3.00 7.28
CA GLN A 62 8.96 -3.69 7.27
C GLN A 62 8.14 -3.38 8.52
N GLU A 63 8.79 -3.37 9.69
CA GLU A 63 8.17 -3.13 11.00
C GLU A 63 7.58 -1.71 11.08
N GLU A 64 8.27 -0.70 10.55
CA GLU A 64 7.77 0.69 10.55
C GLU A 64 6.50 0.85 9.71
N VAL A 65 6.45 0.18 8.55
CA VAL A 65 5.27 0.21 7.68
C VAL A 65 4.12 -0.60 8.29
N GLU A 66 4.44 -1.70 8.98
CA GLU A 66 3.47 -2.51 9.71
C GLU A 66 2.83 -1.73 10.86
N ASP A 67 3.63 -1.10 11.71
CA ASP A 67 3.13 -0.27 12.81
C ASP A 67 2.26 0.88 12.29
N PHE A 68 2.69 1.54 11.20
CA PHE A 68 1.90 2.59 10.56
C PHE A 68 0.54 2.08 10.06
N LEU A 69 0.52 0.92 9.37
CA LEU A 69 -0.72 0.34 8.87
C LEU A 69 -1.63 -0.15 10.01
N ALA A 70 -1.06 -0.72 11.07
CA ALA A 70 -1.79 -1.14 12.25
C ALA A 70 -2.47 0.05 12.94
N GLU A 71 -1.72 1.14 13.12
CA GLU A 71 -2.24 2.38 13.72
C GLU A 71 -3.37 2.98 12.88
N VAL A 72 -3.26 2.98 11.55
CA VAL A 72 -4.33 3.46 10.66
C VAL A 72 -5.56 2.55 10.74
N MET A 73 -5.38 1.23 10.73
CA MET A 73 -6.52 0.32 10.80
C MET A 73 -7.26 0.44 12.14
N ASP A 74 -6.54 0.62 13.23
CA ASP A 74 -7.13 0.82 14.56
C ASP A 74 -7.82 2.19 14.67
N ASN A 75 -7.12 3.28 14.37
CA ASN A 75 -7.64 4.64 14.57
C ASN A 75 -8.69 5.06 13.52
N GLU A 76 -8.44 4.76 12.25
CA GLU A 76 -9.31 5.24 11.16
C GLU A 76 -10.41 4.25 10.79
N PHE A 77 -10.15 2.96 10.95
CA PHE A 77 -11.10 1.91 10.60
C PHE A 77 -11.63 1.15 11.81
N ASP A 78 -11.30 1.49 13.06
CA ASP A 78 -11.77 0.78 14.27
C ASP A 78 -11.57 -0.75 14.15
N THR A 79 -10.48 -1.16 13.49
CA THR A 79 -10.22 -2.54 13.08
C THR A 79 -8.83 -2.97 13.49
N VAL A 80 -8.74 -3.97 14.36
CA VAL A 80 -7.47 -4.63 14.71
C VAL A 80 -7.22 -5.78 13.74
N VAL A 81 -6.06 -5.77 13.08
CA VAL A 81 -5.69 -6.78 12.08
C VAL A 81 -4.64 -7.73 12.66
N GLU A 82 -5.04 -8.97 12.97
CA GLU A 82 -4.17 -9.98 13.59
C GLU A 82 -3.98 -11.24 12.71
N ASP A 83 -4.44 -11.22 11.46
CA ASP A 83 -4.40 -12.37 10.55
C ASP A 83 -3.02 -12.57 9.86
N GLY A 84 -2.03 -11.74 10.21
CA GLY A 84 -0.70 -11.71 9.58
C GLY A 84 -0.68 -11.02 8.22
N SER A 85 -1.81 -10.48 7.75
CA SER A 85 -1.85 -9.74 6.47
C SER A 85 -1.08 -8.42 6.52
N LEU A 86 -1.04 -7.74 7.68
CA LEU A 86 -0.22 -6.53 7.89
C LEU A 86 1.24 -6.77 7.50
N GLN A 87 1.85 -7.83 8.06
CA GLN A 87 3.24 -8.20 7.77
C GLN A 87 3.46 -8.45 6.28
N GLN A 88 2.52 -9.14 5.63
CA GLN A 88 2.58 -9.45 4.21
C GLN A 88 2.50 -8.16 3.37
N VAL A 89 1.53 -7.29 3.64
CA VAL A 89 1.33 -6.01 2.95
C VAL A 89 2.54 -5.10 3.12
N SER A 90 3.03 -4.93 4.35
CA SER A 90 4.21 -4.10 4.64
C SER A 90 5.44 -4.57 3.87
N ARG A 91 5.69 -5.89 3.85
CA ARG A 91 6.80 -6.46 3.08
C ARG A 91 6.66 -6.20 1.58
N GLU A 92 5.45 -6.33 1.04
CA GLU A 92 5.19 -6.07 -0.38
C GLU A 92 5.47 -4.60 -0.72
N LEU A 93 5.02 -3.66 0.11
CA LEU A 93 5.26 -2.22 -0.04
C LEU A 93 6.74 -1.85 0.00
N VAL A 94 7.48 -2.31 1.03
CA VAL A 94 8.93 -2.07 1.15
C VAL A 94 9.70 -2.64 -0.04
N THR A 95 9.33 -3.85 -0.48
CA THR A 95 9.95 -4.49 -1.65
C THR A 95 9.70 -3.69 -2.93
N LEU A 96 8.47 -3.22 -3.14
CA LEU A 96 8.12 -2.36 -4.29
C LEU A 96 8.93 -1.06 -4.26
N PHE A 97 9.04 -0.43 -3.10
CA PHE A 97 9.79 0.81 -2.93
C PHE A 97 11.28 0.62 -3.21
N ALA A 98 11.88 -0.46 -2.69
CA ALA A 98 13.29 -0.79 -2.94
C ALA A 98 13.57 -1.02 -4.43
N ARG A 99 12.68 -1.71 -5.15
CA ARG A 99 12.80 -1.92 -6.60
C ARG A 99 12.64 -0.63 -7.39
N ALA A 100 11.68 0.21 -7.00
CA ALA A 100 11.46 1.53 -7.60
C ALA A 100 12.69 2.43 -7.42
N ARG A 101 13.30 2.47 -6.23
CA ARG A 101 14.57 3.19 -5.97
C ARG A 101 15.74 2.62 -6.78
N GLY A 102 15.81 1.30 -6.92
CA GLY A 102 16.86 0.61 -7.68
C GLY A 102 16.79 0.84 -9.20
N GLY A 103 15.77 1.52 -9.72
CA GLY A 103 15.57 1.70 -11.15
C GLY A 103 15.07 0.43 -11.87
N ASP A 104 14.62 -0.58 -11.12
CA ASP A 104 14.06 -1.81 -11.66
C ASP A 104 12.58 -1.62 -12.04
N VAL A 105 12.35 -0.72 -12.99
CA VAL A 105 11.03 -0.37 -13.54
C VAL A 105 10.33 -1.65 -14.07
N GLY A 106 11.09 -2.58 -14.65
CA GLY A 106 10.59 -3.86 -15.16
C GLY A 106 10.11 -4.80 -14.06
N GLY A 107 10.87 -4.93 -12.97
CA GLY A 107 10.51 -5.74 -11.81
C GLY A 107 9.33 -5.17 -11.01
N VAL A 108 9.19 -3.84 -10.94
CA VAL A 108 8.00 -3.18 -10.37
C VAL A 108 6.78 -3.46 -11.27
N GLY A 109 6.91 -3.28 -12.59
CA GLY A 109 5.84 -3.60 -13.55
C GLY A 109 5.40 -5.06 -13.51
N ALA A 110 6.33 -6.01 -13.37
CA ALA A 110 6.00 -7.42 -13.23
C ALA A 110 5.29 -7.73 -11.90
N ALA A 111 5.72 -7.12 -10.81
CA ALA A 111 5.05 -7.24 -9.50
C ALA A 111 3.63 -6.66 -9.56
N LEU A 112 3.46 -5.49 -10.18
CA LEU A 112 2.16 -4.88 -10.48
C LEU A 112 1.26 -5.82 -11.27
N GLY A 113 1.78 -6.44 -12.33
CA GLY A 113 1.01 -7.43 -13.11
C GLY A 113 0.62 -8.66 -12.29
N ALA A 114 1.44 -9.09 -11.32
CA ALA A 114 1.08 -10.17 -10.40
C ALA A 114 0.00 -9.74 -9.39
N LEU A 115 0.08 -8.51 -8.88
CA LEU A 115 -0.90 -7.92 -7.95
C LEU A 115 -2.24 -7.66 -8.63
N ALA A 116 -2.24 -7.13 -9.85
CA ALA A 116 -3.44 -6.95 -10.65
C ALA A 116 -4.19 -8.27 -10.92
N ARG A 117 -3.45 -9.39 -11.01
CA ARG A 117 -4.03 -10.74 -11.13
C ARG A 117 -4.53 -11.33 -9.80
N ARG A 118 -4.09 -10.80 -8.66
CA ARG A 118 -4.68 -11.10 -7.33
C ARG A 118 -6.04 -10.43 -7.16
N GLY A 119 -6.38 -9.48 -8.04
CA GLY A 119 -7.74 -9.05 -8.36
C GLY A 119 -8.08 -7.64 -7.87
N PRO A 120 -8.88 -6.87 -8.62
CA PRO A 120 -9.84 -5.96 -8.03
C PRO A 120 -11.15 -6.72 -7.77
N ALA A 121 -11.65 -6.67 -6.54
CA ALA A 121 -13.06 -6.88 -6.27
C ALA A 121 -13.75 -5.53 -6.03
N LEU A 122 -13.53 -4.57 -6.94
CA LEU A 122 -14.40 -3.41 -7.16
C LEU A 122 -14.40 -3.06 -8.66
#